data_AF-A0A926LUI3-F1
#
_entry.id   AF-A0A926LUI3-F1
#
_cell.length_a   1.000
_cell.length_b   1.000
_cell.length_c   1.000
_cell.angle_alpha   90.00
_cell.angle_beta   90.00
_cell.angle_gamma   90.00
#
_symmetry.space_group_name_H-M   'P 1'
#
loop_
_entity.id
_entity.type
_entity.pdbx_description
1 polymer ?
#
loop_
_entity_poly.entity_id
_entity_poly.type
_entity_poly.pdbx_seq_one_letter_code
_entity_poly.pdbx_strand_id
1 'polypeptide(L)' 'MAKKTHVKVRLVPEAKPDSPFFYYVKKPAGGEKAKVKLSAKKYNPATRKHENFVEKKLPPHSK' A
#
# COMPACT_ATOMS: atom_id res chain seq x y z
N MET A 1 -12.42 20.95 -10.54
CA MET A 1 -12.18 20.14 -9.33
C MET A 1 -10.70 19.75 -9.30
N ALA A 2 -9.92 20.28 -8.36
CA ALA A 2 -8.49 19.97 -8.28
C ALA A 2 -8.33 18.46 -7.98
N LYS A 3 -7.74 17.70 -8.91
CA LYS A 3 -7.45 16.28 -8.70
C LYS A 3 -6.50 16.19 -7.50
N LYS A 4 -6.83 15.35 -6.50
CA LYS A 4 -5.95 15.12 -5.36
C LYS A 4 -4.58 14.70 -5.88
N THR A 5 -3.55 15.44 -5.49
CA THR A 5 -2.16 15.21 -5.93
C THR A 5 -1.61 13.88 -5.41
N HIS A 6 -2.18 13.35 -4.33
CA HIS A 6 -1.75 12.11 -3.69
C HIS A 6 -2.94 11.19 -3.40
N VAL A 7 -2.76 9.90 -3.67
CA VAL A 7 -3.67 8.81 -3.33
C VAL A 7 -3.11 8.07 -2.12
N LYS A 8 -3.95 7.77 -1.13
CA LYS A 8 -3.58 6.84 -0.05
C LYS A 8 -3.67 5.42 -0.61
N VAL A 9 -2.63 4.63 -0.40
CA VAL A 9 -2.58 3.22 -0.83
C VAL A 9 -2.21 2.34 0.34
N ARG A 10 -2.69 1.08 0.32
CA ARG A 10 -2.42 0.07 1.33
C ARG A 10 -1.29 -0.83 0.85
N LEU A 11 -0.29 -1.02 1.70
CA LEU A 11 0.74 -2.02 1.55
C LEU A 11 0.34 -3.24 2.39
N VAL A 12 0.17 -4.39 1.74
CA VAL A 12 -0.13 -5.68 2.39
C VAL A 12 1.06 -6.64 2.23
N PRO A 13 1.33 -7.52 3.21
CA PRO A 13 2.43 -8.47 3.10
C PRO A 13 2.11 -9.51 2.00
N GLU A 14 3.11 -9.80 1.17
CA GLU A 14 2.98 -10.70 0.02
C GLU A 14 2.70 -12.15 0.44
N ALA A 15 3.34 -12.60 1.52
CA ALA A 15 3.21 -13.96 2.03
C ALA A 15 1.82 -14.25 2.62
N LYS A 16 1.12 -13.22 3.13
CA LYS A 16 -0.20 -13.35 3.78
C LYS A 16 -1.05 -12.10 3.49
N PRO A 17 -1.75 -12.04 2.35
CA PRO A 17 -2.56 -10.88 2.01
C PRO A 17 -3.71 -10.62 3.00
N ASP A 18 -4.16 -11.65 3.72
CA ASP A 18 -5.18 -11.57 4.79
C ASP A 18 -4.63 -11.14 6.14
N SER A 19 -3.33 -10.84 6.25
CA SER A 19 -2.74 -10.35 7.48
C SER A 19 -3.42 -9.04 7.91
N PRO A 20 -3.77 -8.89 9.20
CA PRO A 20 -4.34 -7.64 9.72
C PRO A 20 -3.33 -6.48 9.71
N PHE A 21 -2.04 -6.76 9.46
CA PHE A 21 -1.00 -5.74 9.40
C PHE A 21 -0.84 -5.18 7.99
N PHE A 22 -1.17 -3.90 7.86
CA PHE A 22 -1.00 -3.14 6.65
C PHE A 22 -0.42 -1.76 6.94
N TYR A 23 0.31 -1.21 5.96
CA TYR A 23 0.87 0.14 6.05
C TYR A 23 0.18 1.07 5.05
N TYR A 24 -0.17 2.27 5.48
CA TYR A 24 -0.64 3.32 4.58
C TYR A 24 0.53 4.12 4.02
N VAL A 25 0.52 4.35 2.72
CA VAL A 25 1.50 5.20 2.03
C VAL A 25 0.75 6.20 1.15
N LYS A 26 1.26 7.44 1.10
CA LYS A 26 0.80 8.45 0.14
C LYS A 26 1.61 8.31 -1.14
N LYS A 27 0.93 7.95 -2.22
CA LYS A 27 1.52 7.84 -3.56
C LYS A 27 1.05 9.00 -4.43
N PRO A 28 1.92 9.61 -5.26
CA PRO A 28 1.48 10.64 -6.20
C PRO A 28 0.45 10.05 -7.18
N ALA A 29 -0.61 10.81 -7.44
CA ALA A 29 -1.72 10.39 -8.31
C ALA A 29 -1.41 10.54 -9.81
N GLY A 30 -0.32 11.22 -10.16
CA GLY A 30 0.08 11.51 -11.54
C GLY A 30 1.58 11.42 -11.77
N GLY A 31 1.96 11.26 -13.04
CA GLY A 31 3.35 11.11 -13.50
C GLY A 31 3.81 9.65 -13.64
N GLU A 32 5.02 9.46 -14.16
CA GLU A 32 5.65 8.14 -14.33
C GLU A 32 5.70 7.31 -13.03
N LYS A 33 5.91 7.99 -11.89
CA LYS A 33 5.97 7.37 -10.55
C LYS A 33 4.62 6.82 -10.06
N ALA A 34 3.49 7.19 -10.68
CA ALA A 34 2.18 6.66 -10.34
C ALA A 34 1.96 5.23 -10.89
N LYS A 35 2.60 4.90 -12.02
CA LYS A 35 2.42 3.62 -12.72
C LYS A 35 3.21 2.47 -12.09
N VAL A 36 4.32 2.78 -11.41
CA VAL A 36 5.17 1.78 -10.76
C VAL A 36 4.50 1.26 -9.48
N LYS A 37 4.34 -0.05 -9.34
CA LYS A 37 3.83 -0.66 -8.09
C LYS A 37 4.89 -0.55 -6.99
N LEU A 38 4.50 -0.07 -5.82
CA LEU A 38 5.40 0.00 -4.67
C LEU A 38 5.54 -1.37 -4.00
N SER A 39 6.79 -1.80 -3.83
CA SER A 39 7.16 -2.94 -2.99
C SER A 39 8.24 -2.50 -2.02
N ALA A 40 8.06 -2.77 -0.72
CA ALA A 40 9.04 -2.42 0.30
C ALA A 40 9.18 -3.55 1.34
N LYS A 41 10.41 -3.80 1.80
CA LYS A 41 10.64 -4.66 2.97
C LYS A 41 10.27 -3.89 4.22
N LYS A 42 9.27 -4.38 4.95
CA LYS A 42 8.85 -3.79 6.23
C LYS A 42 8.72 -4.86 7.29
N TYR A 43 8.85 -4.43 8.55
CA TYR A 43 8.68 -5.30 9.69
C TYR A 43 7.21 -5.70 9.83
N ASN A 44 6.94 -6.99 9.89
CA ASN A 44 5.62 -7.52 10.20
C ASN A 44 5.60 -7.98 11.67
N PRO A 45 4.86 -7.30 12.56
CA PRO A 45 4.81 -7.67 13.98
C PRO A 45 4.10 -9.02 14.22
N ALA A 46 3.28 -9.52 13.28
CA ALA A 46 2.67 -10.84 13.40
C ALA A 46 3.67 -11.98 13.25
N THR A 47 4.62 -11.85 12.31
CA THR A 47 5.64 -12.88 12.05
C THR A 47 7.00 -12.57 12.66
N ARG A 48 7.14 -11.38 13.26
CA ARG A 48 8.37 -10.84 13.85
C ARG A 48 9.55 -10.81 12.87
N LYS A 49 9.25 -10.65 11.58
CA LYS A 49 10.23 -10.70 10.48
C LYS A 49 10.01 -9.55 9.52
N HIS A 50 11.06 -9.19 8.79
CA HIS A 50 10.93 -8.27 7.66
C HIS A 50 10.42 -9.04 6.45
N GLU A 51 9.24 -8.66 5.97
CA GLU A 51 8.58 -9.26 4.81
C GLU A 51 8.44 -8.25 3.69
N ASN A 52 8.27 -8.73 2.47
CA ASN A 52 7.93 -7.88 1.34
C ASN A 52 6.46 -7.47 1.46
N PHE A 53 6.22 -6.16 1.47
CA PHE A 53 4.88 -5.60 1.38
C PHE A 53 4.64 -5.04 -0.02
N VAL A 54 3.48 -5.38 -0.59
CA VAL A 54 3.08 -5.03 -1.96
C VAL A 54 1.86 -4.10 -1.91
N GLU A 55 1.84 -3.16 -2.84
CA GLU A 55 0.74 -2.23 -3.05
C GLU A 55 -0.56 -2.94 -3.48
N LYS A 56 -1.62 -2.76 -2.68
CA LYS A 56 -3.00 -3.11 -3.00
C LYS A 56 -3.90 -1.88 -2.93
N LYS A 57 -4.90 -1.85 -3.79
CA LYS A 57 -5.92 -0.79 -3.82
C LYS A 57 -6.68 -0.79 -2.49
N LEU A 58 -7.01 0.40 -1.99
CA LEU A 58 -7.92 0.52 -0.86
C LEU A 58 -9.29 -0.05 -1.24
N PRO A 59 -9.97 -0.77 -0.33
CA PRO A 59 -11.37 -1.08 -0.54
C PRO A 59 -12.14 0.23 -0.72
N PRO A 60 -13.12 0.28 -1.64
CA PRO A 60 -13.97 1.46 -1.76
C PRO A 60 -14.60 1.71 -0.38
N HIS A 61 -14.50 2.94 0.12
CA HIS A 61 -15.36 3.32 1.23
C HIS A 61 -16.79 3.23 0.71
N SER A 62 -17.58 2.35 1.33
CA SER A 62 -19.03 2.32 1.11
C SER A 62 -19.57 3.74 1.31
N LYS A 63 -20.44 4.13 0.38
CA LYS A 63 -21.05 5.44 0.33
C LYS A 63 -22.02 5.64 1.48
#